data_AF-A0A8C9U3D4-F1
#
_entry.id   AF-A0A8C9U3D4-F1
#
_cell.length_a   1.000
_cell.length_b   1.000
_cell.length_c   1.000
_cell.angle_alpha   90.00
_cell.angle_beta   90.00
_cell.angle_gamma   90.00
#
_symmetry.space_group_name_H-M   'P 1'
#
loop_
_entity.id
_entity.type
_entity.pdbx_description
1 polymer ?
#
loop_
_entity_poly.entity_id
_entity_poly.type
_entity_poly.pdbx_seq_one_letter_code
_entity_poly.pdbx_strand_id
1 'polypeptide(L)'
;MRYVSSAPTGGSTTTKSPLASGKWVRLEKTTYVDAAGTTRIWETAKRTTRRSTTTADGVGIIAVLKRTLHKDCMVLVKQFRPPLGCHTLEFPAGLIDDNETAEAAALRELKEETGYKGEVVGITPGSAPSHACCNKLCI
;
A
#
# COMPACT_ATOMS: atom_id res chain seq x y z
N MET A 1 -23.07 12.21 7.49
CA MET A 1 -21.86 12.82 6.89
C MET A 1 -21.52 12.00 5.65
N ARG A 2 -21.83 12.50 4.44
CA ARG A 2 -21.69 11.74 3.19
C ARG A 2 -20.27 11.94 2.65
N TYR A 3 -19.48 10.87 2.61
CA TYR A 3 -18.17 10.84 1.95
C TYR A 3 -18.39 10.86 0.44
N VAL A 4 -18.10 11.98 -0.22
CA VAL A 4 -18.11 12.07 -1.68
C VAL A 4 -16.71 11.68 -2.17
N SER A 5 -16.53 10.39 -2.46
CA SER A 5 -15.40 9.92 -3.25
C SER A 5 -15.59 10.40 -4.69
N SER A 6 -15.08 11.58 -5.03
CA SER A 6 -15.06 12.06 -6.41
C SER A 6 -13.91 11.42 -7.18
N ALA A 7 -14.00 10.12 -7.44
CA ALA A 7 -13.30 9.56 -8.59
C ALA A 7 -14.04 10.08 -9.84
N PRO A 8 -13.35 10.67 -10.84
CA PRO A 8 -14.01 11.17 -12.04
C PRO A 8 -14.58 9.96 -12.81
N THR A 9 -15.90 9.85 -12.85
CA THR A 9 -16.66 8.83 -13.58
C THR A 9 -16.96 9.21 -15.04
N GLY A 10 -16.35 10.28 -15.55
CA GLY A 10 -16.42 10.67 -16.96
C GLY A 10 -15.04 10.58 -17.59
N GLY A 11 -14.94 10.04 -18.80
CA GLY A 11 -13.70 9.83 -19.54
C GLY A 11 -12.83 11.09 -19.59
N SER A 12 -11.89 11.21 -18.67
CA SER A 12 -10.96 12.33 -18.59
C SER A 12 -9.68 11.95 -19.31
N THR A 13 -9.34 12.70 -20.35
CA THR A 13 -8.05 12.59 -21.03
C THR A 13 -6.95 12.85 -20.01
N THR A 14 -6.32 11.78 -19.54
CA THR A 14 -5.31 11.83 -18.50
C THR A 14 -3.94 11.76 -19.15
N THR A 15 -3.24 12.89 -19.22
CA THR A 15 -1.85 12.90 -19.73
C THR A 15 -0.89 12.75 -18.56
N LYS A 16 0.03 11.79 -18.65
CA LYS A 16 1.05 11.54 -17.62
C LYS A 16 2.42 11.90 -18.19
N SER A 17 3.12 12.84 -17.56
CA SER A 17 4.51 13.16 -17.90
C SER A 17 5.44 12.86 -16.72
N PRO A 18 6.60 12.23 -16.94
CA PRO A 18 7.58 12.00 -15.88
C PRO A 18 8.21 13.33 -15.46
N LEU A 19 8.30 13.56 -14.14
CA LEU A 19 9.00 14.72 -13.56
C LEU A 19 10.41 14.34 -13.10
N ALA A 20 10.52 13.24 -12.35
CA ALA A 20 11.79 12.72 -11.85
C ALA A 20 11.68 11.21 -11.61
N SER A 21 12.78 10.47 -11.77
CA SER A 21 12.81 9.02 -11.50
C SER A 21 14.07 8.64 -10.75
N GLY A 22 13.90 8.07 -9.56
CA GLY A 22 14.98 7.46 -8.77
C GLY A 22 14.91 5.92 -8.81
N LYS A 23 15.80 5.27 -8.06
CA LYS A 23 15.84 3.79 -7.96
C LYS A 23 14.56 3.19 -7.38
N TRP A 24 13.93 3.86 -6.42
CA TRP A 24 12.80 3.33 -5.64
C TRP A 24 11.48 4.08 -5.84
N VAL A 25 11.52 5.34 -6.28
CA VAL A 25 10.36 6.23 -6.43
C VAL A 25 10.50 7.04 -7.73
N ARG A 26 9.38 7.20 -8.44
CA ARG A 26 9.20 8.07 -9.60
C ARG A 26 8.09 9.07 -9.33
N LEU A 27 8.32 10.32 -9.72
CA LEU A 27 7.35 11.39 -9.68
C LEU A 27 6.76 11.61 -11.08
N GLU A 28 5.44 11.67 -11.16
CA GLU A 28 4.70 11.89 -12.40
C GLU A 28 3.76 13.09 -12.23
N LYS A 29 3.69 13.92 -13.26
CA LYS A 29 2.68 14.96 -13.40
C LYS A 29 1.50 14.36 -14.17
N THR A 30 0.35 14.32 -13.52
CA THR A 30 -0.91 13.86 -14.11
C THR A 30 -1.76 15.08 -14.39
N THR A 31 -1.97 15.37 -15.67
CA THR A 31 -2.91 16.40 -16.12
C THR A 31 -4.24 15.74 -16.41
N TYR A 32 -5.31 16.21 -15.77
CA TYR A 32 -6.66 15.70 -15.97
C TYR A 32 -7.65 16.86 -16.13
N VAL A 33 -8.76 16.58 -16.82
CA VAL A 33 -9.88 17.52 -16.95
C VAL A 33 -10.91 17.15 -15.90
N ASP A 34 -11.28 18.12 -15.05
CA ASP A 34 -12.32 17.90 -14.04
C ASP A 34 -13.73 17.88 -14.67
N ALA A 35 -14.74 17.54 -13.86
CA ALA A 35 -16.14 17.50 -14.34
C ALA A 35 -16.67 18.86 -14.81
N ALA A 36 -15.99 19.96 -14.47
CA ALA A 36 -16.32 21.32 -14.90
C ALA A 36 -15.55 21.73 -16.16
N GLY A 37 -14.81 20.82 -16.79
CA GLY A 37 -14.01 21.10 -18.00
C GLY A 37 -12.71 21.85 -17.73
N THR A 38 -12.34 22.08 -16.47
CA THR A 38 -11.10 22.78 -16.11
C THR A 38 -9.94 21.81 -16.11
N THR A 39 -8.85 22.18 -16.77
CA THR A 39 -7.61 21.40 -16.75
C THR A 39 -6.90 21.60 -15.42
N ARG A 40 -6.65 20.51 -14.70
CA ARG A 40 -5.91 20.50 -13.45
C ARG A 40 -4.68 19.62 -13.54
N ILE A 41 -3.72 19.95 -12.69
CA ILE A 41 -2.45 19.26 -12.56
C ILE A 41 -2.42 18.60 -11.19
N TRP A 42 -2.02 17.33 -11.16
CA TRP A 42 -1.75 16.58 -9.94
C TRP A 42 -0.35 15.98 -10.00
N GLU A 43 0.42 16.13 -8.92
CA GLU A 43 1.72 15.46 -8.80
C GLU A 43 1.54 14.15 -8.04
N THR A 44 2.03 13.05 -8.62
CA THR A 44 1.83 11.71 -8.09
C THR A 44 3.17 11.02 -7.90
N ALA A 45 3.41 10.44 -6.73
CA ALA A 45 4.54 9.56 -6.50
C ALA A 45 4.15 8.10 -6.75
N LYS A 46 4.99 7.37 -7.47
CA LYS A 46 4.83 5.94 -7.74
C LYS A 46 6.11 5.20 -7.41
N ARG A 47 5.97 3.94 -6.97
CA ARG A 47 7.13 3.08 -6.79
C ARG A 47 7.59 2.55 -8.14
N THR A 48 8.90 2.57 -8.38
CA THR A 48 9.51 2.05 -9.62
C THR A 48 9.66 0.53 -9.61
N THR A 49 9.52 -0.09 -8.44
CA THR A 49 9.68 -1.53 -8.24
C THR A 49 8.37 -2.30 -8.36
N ARG A 50 7.27 -1.64 -8.74
CA ARG A 50 5.99 -2.32 -8.99
C ARG A 50 6.16 -3.22 -10.21
N ARG A 51 6.02 -4.53 -10.03
CA ARG A 51 6.13 -5.53 -11.10
C ARG A 51 4.73 -5.81 -11.66
N SER A 52 4.60 -6.06 -12.96
CA SER A 52 3.30 -6.05 -13.65
C SER A 52 2.44 -7.29 -13.41
N THR A 53 2.98 -8.30 -12.75
CA THR A 53 2.35 -9.61 -12.52
C THR A 53 1.56 -9.66 -11.22
N THR A 54 1.73 -8.69 -10.31
CA THR A 54 1.09 -8.68 -9.00
C THR A 54 -0.07 -7.68 -8.94
N THR A 55 -1.16 -8.09 -8.29
CA THR A 55 -2.35 -7.24 -8.08
C THR A 55 -2.06 -6.08 -7.13
N ALA A 56 -1.16 -6.29 -6.16
CA ALA A 56 -0.73 -5.33 -5.17
C ALA A 56 0.80 -5.21 -5.07
N ASP A 57 1.27 -4.08 -4.56
CA ASP A 57 2.70 -3.84 -4.34
C ASP A 57 3.23 -4.60 -3.11
N GLY A 58 2.35 -4.88 -2.15
CA GLY A 58 2.69 -5.50 -0.88
C GLY A 58 1.48 -5.88 -0.05
N VAL A 59 1.74 -6.47 1.12
CA VAL A 59 0.74 -6.92 2.08
C VAL A 59 0.93 -6.22 3.43
N GLY A 60 -0.17 -5.95 4.12
CA GLY A 60 -0.18 -5.53 5.51
C GLY A 60 -0.85 -6.59 6.39
N ILE A 61 -0.22 -6.96 7.50
CA ILE A 61 -0.64 -8.12 8.29
C ILE A 61 -1.26 -7.66 9.61
N ILE A 62 -2.54 -7.95 9.82
CA ILE A 62 -3.19 -7.79 11.12
C ILE A 62 -3.07 -9.11 11.88
N ALA A 63 -1.96 -9.28 12.60
CA ALA A 63 -1.71 -10.49 13.39
C ALA A 63 -2.35 -10.39 14.78
N VAL A 64 -3.32 -11.27 15.05
CA VAL A 64 -3.97 -11.41 16.37
C VAL A 64 -3.44 -12.66 17.06
N LEU A 65 -2.67 -12.46 18.13
CA LEU A 65 -2.15 -13.51 18.98
C LEU A 65 -3.21 -13.91 20.02
N LYS A 66 -3.76 -15.11 19.83
CA LYS A 66 -4.70 -15.75 20.78
C LYS A 66 -3.94 -16.61 21.77
N ARG A 67 -4.25 -16.47 23.06
CA ARG A 67 -3.63 -17.24 24.15
C ARG A 67 -4.72 -17.70 25.12
N THR A 68 -4.71 -18.96 25.52
CA THR A 68 -5.81 -19.61 26.28
C THR A 68 -6.19 -18.88 27.57
N LEU A 69 -5.23 -18.24 28.24
CA LEU A 69 -5.42 -17.58 29.54
C LEU A 69 -5.18 -16.07 29.49
N HIS A 70 -5.10 -15.47 28.30
CA HIS A 70 -4.85 -14.04 28.15
C HIS A 70 -5.78 -13.42 27.11
N LYS A 71 -5.93 -12.10 27.19
CA LYS A 71 -6.62 -11.33 26.16
C LYS A 71 -5.87 -11.40 24.84
N ASP A 72 -6.64 -11.34 23.76
CA ASP A 72 -6.12 -11.21 22.39
C ASP A 72 -5.18 -10.00 22.31
N CYS A 73 -4.02 -10.23 21.70
CA CYS A 73 -2.99 -9.20 21.53
C CYS A 73 -2.73 -8.99 20.05
N MET A 74 -2.49 -7.74 19.64
CA MET A 74 -2.06 -7.45 18.29
C MET A 74 -0.53 -7.45 18.23
N VAL A 75 0.02 -8.09 17.20
CA VAL A 75 1.45 -8.07 16.95
C VAL A 75 1.77 -6.87 16.08
N LEU A 76 2.71 -6.04 16.54
CA LEU A 76 3.19 -4.85 15.85
C LEU A 76 4.71 -4.89 15.78
N VAL A 77 5.26 -4.23 14.77
CA VAL A 77 6.70 -4.09 14.56
C VAL A 77 7.12 -2.64 14.80
N LYS A 78 8.27 -2.47 15.45
CA LYS A 78 8.90 -1.16 15.61
C LYS A 78 10.04 -1.05 14.61
N GLN A 79 9.90 -0.18 13.62
CA GLN A 79 10.88 -0.01 12.55
C GLN A 79 11.31 1.45 12.43
N PHE A 80 12.59 1.69 12.16
CA PHE A 80 13.07 3.02 11.84
C PHE A 80 12.70 3.36 10.40
N ARG A 81 12.00 4.48 10.18
CA ARG A 81 11.63 4.97 8.85
C ARG A 81 12.55 6.13 8.49
N PRO A 82 13.57 5.93 7.61
CA PRO A 82 14.43 7.03 7.16
C PRO A 82 13.68 8.27 6.64
N PRO A 83 12.54 8.15 5.90
CA PRO A 83 11.76 9.31 5.47
C PRO A 83 11.19 10.16 6.61
N LEU A 84 10.96 9.56 7.78
CA LEU A 84 10.42 10.23 8.97
C LEU A 84 11.51 10.56 10.00
N GLY A 85 12.70 9.98 9.86
CA GLY A 85 13.81 10.15 10.81
C GLY A 85 13.52 9.58 12.21
N CYS A 86 12.51 8.73 12.38
CA CYS A 86 12.09 8.19 13.67
C CYS A 86 11.65 6.73 13.59
N HIS A 87 11.46 6.11 14.77
CA HIS A 87 10.87 4.79 14.87
C HIS A 87 9.34 4.90 14.85
N THR A 88 8.71 4.17 13.94
CA THR A 88 7.26 4.02 13.86
C THR A 88 6.84 2.66 14.40
N LEU A 89 5.63 2.61 14.94
CA LEU A 89 4.95 1.37 15.30
C LEU A 89 3.96 1.04 14.18
N GLU A 90 4.16 -0.07 13.50
CA GLU A 90 3.42 -0.43 12.29
C GLU A 90 2.96 -1.89 12.36
N PHE A 91 1.99 -2.25 11.53
CA PHE A 91 1.68 -3.64 11.27
C PHE A 91 2.83 -4.29 10.50
N PRO A 92 3.14 -5.58 10.76
CA PRO A 92 4.06 -6.31 9.92
C PRO A 92 3.63 -6.20 8.46
N ALA A 93 4.56 -5.89 7.57
CA ALA A 93 4.21 -5.58 6.19
C ALA A 93 5.40 -5.76 5.27
N GLY A 94 5.13 -6.31 4.09
CA GLY A 94 6.19 -6.63 3.14
C GLY A 94 5.73 -6.55 1.70
N LEU A 95 6.67 -6.82 0.80
CA LEU A 95 6.41 -6.82 -0.64
C LEU A 95 6.07 -8.24 -1.08
N ILE A 96 5.21 -8.35 -2.09
CA ILE A 96 4.88 -9.64 -2.70
C ILE A 96 5.97 -9.95 -3.72
N ASP A 97 6.57 -11.15 -3.63
CA ASP A 97 7.55 -11.63 -4.59
C ASP A 97 6.91 -12.17 -5.88
N ASP A 98 7.73 -12.36 -6.92
CA ASP A 98 7.23 -12.83 -8.22
C ASP A 98 6.65 -14.25 -8.12
N ASN A 99 5.40 -14.40 -8.56
CA ASN A 99 4.60 -15.62 -8.48
C ASN A 99 4.23 -16.07 -7.04
N GLU A 100 4.36 -15.19 -6.05
CA GLU A 100 3.88 -15.42 -4.69
C GLU A 100 2.44 -14.93 -4.54
N THR A 101 1.60 -15.68 -3.82
CA THR A 101 0.25 -15.21 -3.48
C THR A 101 0.31 -14.26 -2.28
N ALA A 102 -0.69 -13.39 -2.12
CA ALA A 102 -0.71 -12.44 -0.99
C ALA A 102 -0.69 -13.15 0.37
N GLU A 103 -1.31 -14.32 0.47
CA GLU A 103 -1.33 -15.17 1.67
C GLU A 103 0.05 -15.72 1.99
N ALA A 104 0.76 -16.22 0.98
CA ALA A 104 2.11 -16.75 1.15
C ALA A 104 3.08 -15.63 1.59
N ALA A 105 2.98 -14.47 0.94
CA ALA A 105 3.74 -13.27 1.32
C ALA A 105 3.44 -12.85 2.76
N ALA A 106 2.16 -12.81 3.15
CA ALA A 106 1.74 -12.43 4.51
C ALA A 106 2.31 -13.37 5.59
N LEU A 107 2.30 -14.68 5.35
CA LEU A 107 2.85 -15.66 6.30
C LEU A 107 4.38 -15.62 6.36
N ARG A 108 5.05 -15.41 5.22
CA ARG A 108 6.50 -15.25 5.14
C ARG A 108 6.97 -14.02 5.90
N GLU A 109 6.40 -12.86 5.59
CA GLU A 109 6.75 -11.58 6.21
C GLU A 109 6.43 -11.57 7.71
N LEU A 110 5.30 -12.14 8.14
CA LEU A 110 4.99 -12.29 9.57
C LEU A 110 6.09 -13.06 10.30
N LYS A 111 6.57 -14.16 9.71
CA LYS A 111 7.62 -14.99 10.30
C LYS A 111 8.97 -14.28 10.31
N GLU A 112 9.31 -13.57 9.24
CA GLU A 112 10.58 -12.84 9.11
C GLU A 112 10.69 -11.67 10.09
N GLU A 113 9.63 -10.87 10.24
CA GLU A 113 9.66 -9.67 11.07
C GLU A 113 9.36 -9.93 12.55
N THR A 114 8.56 -10.96 12.86
CA THR A 114 8.07 -11.19 14.23
C THR A 114 8.45 -12.56 14.80
N GLY A 115 8.88 -13.51 13.96
CA GLY A 115 9.16 -14.89 14.36
C GLY A 115 7.91 -15.76 14.58
N TYR A 116 6.71 -15.19 14.56
CA TYR A 116 5.47 -15.95 14.76
C TYR A 116 5.03 -16.70 13.51
N LYS A 117 4.38 -17.85 13.72
CA LYS A 117 3.69 -18.59 12.67
C LYS A 117 2.19 -18.47 12.91
N GLY A 118 1.42 -18.22 11.86
CA GLY A 118 -0.02 -18.03 11.92
C GLY A 118 -0.73 -18.73 10.76
N GLU A 119 -2.04 -18.55 10.74
CA GLU A 119 -2.93 -18.99 9.67
C GLU A 119 -3.70 -17.79 9.14
N VAL A 120 -3.96 -17.76 7.82
CA VAL A 120 -4.70 -16.68 7.19
C VAL A 120 -6.21 -16.90 7.40
N VAL A 121 -6.84 -15.97 8.12
CA VAL A 121 -8.28 -16.02 8.43
C VAL A 121 -9.11 -15.26 7.39
N GLY A 122 -8.52 -14.26 6.74
CA GLY A 122 -9.21 -13.44 5.75
C GLY A 122 -8.26 -12.49 5.02
N ILE A 123 -8.66 -12.06 3.83
CA ILE A 123 -7.87 -11.22 2.93
C ILE A 123 -8.77 -10.11 2.43
N THR A 124 -8.28 -8.88 2.48
CA THR A 124 -9.00 -7.73 1.96
C THR A 124 -8.56 -7.47 0.51
N PRO A 125 -9.46 -7.28 -0.46
CA PRO A 125 -9.03 -6.86 -1.80
C PRO A 125 -8.26 -5.55 -1.71
N GLY A 126 -7.20 -5.44 -2.52
CA GLY A 126 -6.17 -4.41 -2.37
C GLY A 126 -6.72 -3.00 -2.19
N SER A 127 -6.24 -2.31 -1.16
CA SER A 127 -6.63 -0.95 -0.79
C SER A 127 -5.46 0.02 -0.96
N ALA A 128 -5.71 1.24 -1.42
CA ALA A 128 -4.64 2.23 -1.56
C ALA A 128 -4.31 2.87 -0.19
N PRO A 129 -3.08 2.76 0.36
CA PRO A 129 -2.69 3.34 1.65
C PRO A 129 -2.75 4.87 1.66
N SER A 130 -2.73 5.51 0.48
CA SER A 130 -2.92 6.94 0.36
C SER A 130 -3.50 7.30 -1.01
N HIS A 131 -4.82 7.49 -1.08
CA HIS A 131 -5.51 7.90 -2.31
C HIS A 131 -5.02 9.26 -2.87
N ALA A 132 -4.28 10.05 -2.08
CA ALA A 132 -3.87 11.41 -2.42
C ALA A 132 -2.44 11.54 -2.99
N CYS A 133 -1.51 10.61 -2.70
CA CYS A 133 -0.08 10.82 -3.00
C CYS A 133 0.65 9.60 -3.56
N CYS A 134 0.27 8.38 -3.14
CA CYS A 134 1.02 7.18 -3.48
C CYS A 134 0.07 6.02 -3.80
N ASN A 135 0.15 5.51 -5.04
CA ASN A 135 -0.56 4.30 -5.50
C ASN A 135 0.05 3.02 -4.91
N LYS A 136 0.48 3.04 -3.65
CA LYS A 136 0.73 1.80 -2.92
C LYS A 136 -0.61 1.06 -2.91
N LEU A 137 -0.63 -0.25 -3.11
CA LEU A 137 -1.81 -1.07 -2.85
C LEU A 137 -1.38 -2.04 -1.75
N CYS A 138 -2.00 -1.94 -0.58
CA CYS A 138 -1.84 -2.87 0.51
C CYS A 138 -3.11 -3.73 0.57
N ILE A 139 -2.90 -5.04 0.39
CA ILE A 139 -3.87 -6.09 0.73
C ILE A 139 -3.82 -6.30 2.25
#